data_AF-A0A8I1BLN3-F1
#
_entry.id   AF-A0A8I1BLN3-F1
#
_cell.length_a   1.000
_cell.length_b   1.000
_cell.length_c   1.000
_cell.angle_alpha   90.00
_cell.angle_beta   90.00
_cell.angle_gamma   90.00
#
_symmetry.space_group_name_H-M   'P 1'
#
loop_
_entity.id
_entity.type
_entity.pdbx_description
1 polymer ?
#
loop_
_entity_poly.entity_id
_entity_poly.type
_entity_poly.pdbx_seq_one_letter_code
_entity_poly.pdbx_strand_id
1 'polypeptide(L)'
;MSLKPLETNILNKKENITSINNDYNIGYQTLMKSIDSAKNTSINLSNKKTSIIFDINTISREISTSLLLSLVEEYLHPIDKYNRIIISDEIIKWKDQEKITFPSSVINKKIDQFCIENQCGITTKEKKEIFNVISEKYKINTDIKSAQSSIVQMLLNDNEITKKIDSLEICKEDNVQDLKNKYLKSKYLRNKYLKNKNEENQMNRNYLIAEAKGAIYNKMAKAIYNTLFYNDKHHPINFTNLAKDTYDLTEKIIKNKN
;
A
#
# COMPACT_ATOMS: atom_id res chain seq x y z
N MET A 1 3.59 34.96 -25.32
CA MET A 1 3.56 34.78 -23.85
C MET A 1 4.22 33.43 -23.55
N SER A 2 5.39 33.44 -22.92
CA SER A 2 6.36 32.33 -22.92
C SER A 2 6.12 31.34 -21.79
N LEU A 3 5.83 30.07 -22.10
CA LEU A 3 5.70 28.91 -21.19
C LEU A 3 7.04 28.45 -20.57
N LYS A 4 7.92 29.37 -20.16
CA LYS A 4 9.28 29.05 -19.68
C LYS A 4 9.51 28.81 -18.17
N PRO A 5 8.62 29.16 -17.21
CA PRO A 5 8.95 28.96 -15.79
C PRO A 5 8.84 27.51 -15.29
N LEU A 6 7.95 26.68 -15.87
CA LEU A 6 7.66 25.34 -15.36
C LEU A 6 8.69 24.29 -15.82
N GLU A 7 9.13 24.35 -17.08
CA GLU A 7 10.12 23.42 -17.64
C GLU A 7 11.49 23.61 -17.00
N THR A 8 11.89 24.84 -16.72
CA THR A 8 13.16 25.17 -16.07
C THR A 8 13.23 24.62 -14.64
N ASN A 9 12.10 24.59 -13.93
CA ASN A 9 12.01 24.03 -12.56
C ASN A 9 12.12 22.50 -12.54
N ILE A 10 11.59 21.81 -13.57
CA ILE A 10 11.69 20.35 -13.70
C ILE A 10 13.10 19.93 -14.15
N LEU A 11 13.73 20.68 -15.07
CA LEU A 11 15.12 20.44 -15.47
C LEU A 11 16.09 20.67 -14.31
N ASN A 12 15.96 21.77 -13.56
CA ASN A 12 16.79 22.03 -12.39
C ASN A 12 16.58 20.99 -11.28
N LYS A 13 15.34 20.49 -11.09
CA LYS A 13 15.09 19.34 -10.18
C LYS A 13 15.79 18.07 -10.68
N LYS A 14 15.76 17.77 -11.99
CA LYS A 14 16.44 16.59 -12.57
C LYS A 14 17.97 16.66 -12.47
N GLU A 15 18.58 17.82 -12.69
CA GLU A 15 20.03 18.03 -12.53
C GLU A 15 20.48 17.93 -11.07
N ASN A 16 19.68 18.47 -10.13
CA ASN A 16 19.92 18.28 -8.70
C ASN A 16 19.77 16.80 -8.28
N ILE A 17 18.81 16.05 -8.84
CA ILE A 17 18.67 14.61 -8.60
C ILE A 17 19.90 13.84 -9.08
N THR A 18 20.46 14.16 -10.26
CA THR A 18 21.65 13.44 -10.78
C THR A 18 22.88 13.68 -9.91
N SER A 19 23.03 14.87 -9.32
CA SER A 19 24.11 15.16 -8.37
C SER A 19 23.88 14.57 -6.96
N ILE A 20 22.64 14.40 -6.52
CA ILE A 20 22.28 13.70 -5.26
C ILE A 20 22.49 12.19 -5.38
N ASN A 21 22.24 11.62 -6.57
CA ASN A 21 22.34 10.18 -6.83
C ASN A 21 23.77 9.64 -6.73
N ASN A 22 24.76 10.51 -6.96
CA ASN A 22 26.05 10.02 -7.42
C ASN A 22 27.05 9.58 -6.37
N ASP A 23 26.92 9.81 -5.04
CA ASP A 23 27.89 9.18 -4.10
C ASP A 23 27.52 9.08 -2.59
N TYR A 24 26.38 9.61 -2.10
CA TYR A 24 26.20 9.75 -0.63
C TYR A 24 24.82 9.40 -0.05
N ASN A 25 23.88 8.85 -0.83
CA ASN A 25 22.58 8.41 -0.29
C ASN A 25 22.48 6.88 -0.26
N ILE A 26 23.13 6.26 0.73
CA ILE A 26 23.18 4.81 0.90
C ILE A 26 21.77 4.22 1.07
N GLY A 27 20.87 4.92 1.77
CA GLY A 27 19.47 4.51 1.93
C GLY A 27 18.75 4.36 0.59
N TYR A 28 18.77 5.40 -0.24
CA TYR A 28 18.15 5.39 -1.57
C TYR A 28 18.80 4.36 -2.50
N GLN A 29 20.14 4.30 -2.53
CA GLN A 29 20.87 3.30 -3.33
C GLN A 29 20.52 1.87 -2.90
N THR A 30 20.29 1.63 -1.61
CA THR A 30 19.85 0.33 -1.11
C THR A 30 18.46 -0.03 -1.66
N LEU A 31 17.53 0.92 -1.71
CA LEU A 31 16.21 0.69 -2.31
C LEU A 31 16.34 0.40 -3.81
N MET A 32 17.16 1.15 -4.54
CA MET A 32 17.39 0.91 -5.97
C MET A 32 17.98 -0.49 -6.21
N LYS A 33 18.98 -0.90 -5.44
CA LYS A 33 19.55 -2.26 -5.51
C LYS A 33 18.52 -3.34 -5.23
N SER A 34 17.63 -3.14 -4.25
CA SER A 34 16.52 -4.08 -4.01
C SER A 34 15.64 -4.21 -5.25
N ILE A 35 15.23 -3.09 -5.85
CA ILE A 35 14.38 -3.08 -7.05
C ILE A 35 15.09 -3.75 -8.24
N ASP A 36 16.38 -3.48 -8.42
CA ASP A 36 17.19 -4.07 -9.50
C ASP A 36 17.32 -5.60 -9.35
N SER A 37 17.45 -6.07 -8.10
CA SER A 37 17.55 -7.50 -7.79
C SER A 37 16.20 -8.23 -7.80
N ALA A 38 15.10 -7.49 -7.65
CA ALA A 38 13.77 -8.09 -7.61
C ALA A 38 13.37 -8.61 -9.00
N LYS A 39 12.82 -9.83 -9.03
CA LYS A 39 12.21 -10.35 -10.25
C LYS A 39 11.09 -9.40 -10.67
N ASN A 40 11.22 -8.80 -11.85
CA ASN A 40 10.21 -7.87 -12.35
C ASN A 40 8.84 -8.55 -12.32
N THR A 41 7.88 -7.92 -11.65
CA THR A 41 6.52 -8.40 -11.54
C THR A 41 5.57 -7.34 -12.09
N SER A 42 4.54 -7.79 -12.79
CA SER A 42 3.49 -6.92 -13.28
C SER A 42 2.17 -7.26 -12.59
N ILE A 43 1.39 -6.25 -12.22
CA ILE A 43 0.00 -6.43 -11.83
C ILE A 43 -0.88 -6.12 -13.03
N ASN A 44 -1.56 -7.15 -13.54
CA ASN A 44 -2.63 -6.97 -14.51
C ASN A 44 -3.96 -6.76 -13.78
N LEU A 45 -4.62 -5.64 -14.09
CA LEU A 45 -5.98 -5.31 -13.69
C LEU A 45 -6.83 -5.26 -14.96
N SER A 46 -7.78 -6.17 -15.07
CA SER A 46 -8.68 -6.22 -16.21
C SER A 46 -10.15 -6.25 -15.78
N ASN A 47 -10.98 -5.61 -16.59
CA ASN A 47 -12.43 -5.81 -16.62
C ASN A 47 -12.83 -6.35 -18.02
N LYS A 48 -14.13 -6.41 -18.33
CA LYS A 48 -14.61 -6.91 -19.63
C LYS A 48 -14.22 -6.05 -20.85
N LYS A 49 -13.90 -4.76 -20.64
CA LYS A 49 -13.71 -3.73 -21.67
C LYS A 49 -12.26 -3.21 -21.74
N THR A 50 -11.54 -3.18 -20.62
CA THR A 50 -10.22 -2.58 -20.48
C THR A 50 -9.29 -3.46 -19.63
N SER A 51 -8.00 -3.43 -19.96
CA SER A 51 -6.93 -4.09 -19.21
C SER A 51 -5.80 -3.10 -19.03
N ILE A 52 -5.30 -2.98 -17.81
CA ILE A 52 -4.16 -2.14 -17.46
C ILE A 52 -3.12 -3.00 -16.77
N ILE A 53 -1.88 -2.82 -17.19
CA ILE A 53 -0.73 -3.49 -16.63
C ILE A 53 0.12 -2.45 -15.91
N PHE A 54 0.42 -2.74 -14.65
CA PHE A 54 1.33 -1.96 -13.82
C PHE A 54 2.64 -2.73 -13.67
N ASP A 55 3.75 -2.15 -14.13
CA ASP A 55 5.10 -2.65 -13.85
C ASP A 55 5.48 -2.23 -12.42
N ILE A 56 5.67 -3.22 -11.54
CA ILE A 56 5.93 -2.98 -10.13
C ILE A 56 7.34 -2.44 -9.91
N ASN A 57 8.32 -2.79 -10.74
CA ASN A 57 9.65 -2.23 -10.64
C ASN A 57 9.64 -0.75 -10.99
N THR A 58 8.94 -0.35 -12.06
CA THR A 58 8.78 1.07 -12.43
C THR A 58 8.14 1.86 -11.29
N ILE A 59 7.01 1.39 -10.76
CA ILE A 59 6.29 2.12 -9.69
C ILE A 59 7.10 2.15 -8.40
N SER A 60 7.85 1.08 -8.08
CA SER A 60 8.73 1.06 -6.91
C SER A 60 9.84 2.11 -7.02
N ARG A 61 10.37 2.36 -8.23
CA ARG A 61 11.33 3.44 -8.47
C ARG A 61 10.70 4.81 -8.34
N GLU A 62 9.51 5.01 -8.92
CA GLU A 62 8.78 6.28 -8.84
C GLU A 62 8.49 6.64 -7.37
N ILE A 63 7.96 5.71 -6.58
CA ILE A 63 7.73 5.89 -5.14
C ILE A 63 9.03 6.20 -4.40
N SER A 64 10.09 5.42 -4.62
CA SER A 64 11.39 5.66 -3.96
C SER A 64 11.96 7.04 -4.31
N THR A 65 11.77 7.49 -5.55
CA THR A 65 12.20 8.81 -6.02
C THR A 65 11.36 9.91 -5.36
N SER A 66 10.04 9.73 -5.28
CA SER A 66 9.14 10.66 -4.59
C SER A 66 9.50 10.81 -3.10
N LEU A 67 9.82 9.70 -2.41
CA LEU A 67 10.31 9.74 -1.02
C LEU A 67 11.59 10.58 -0.92
N LEU A 68 12.57 10.33 -1.79
CA LEU A 68 13.81 11.09 -1.83
C LEU A 68 13.52 12.58 -2.05
N LEU A 69 12.67 12.93 -3.01
CA LEU A 69 12.33 14.31 -3.32
C LEU A 69 11.65 15.02 -2.16
N SER A 70 10.72 14.38 -1.46
CA SER A 70 10.07 14.97 -0.29
C SER A 70 11.07 15.28 0.83
N LEU A 71 12.01 14.37 1.11
CA LEU A 71 13.06 14.60 2.11
C LEU A 71 14.03 15.70 1.68
N VAL A 72 14.41 15.71 0.40
CA VAL A 72 15.25 16.78 -0.18
C VAL A 72 14.55 18.14 -0.05
N GLU A 73 13.26 18.24 -0.31
CA GLU A 73 12.51 19.48 -0.13
C GLU A 73 12.43 19.92 1.35
N GLU A 74 12.34 18.98 2.28
CA GLU A 74 12.27 19.25 3.73
C GLU A 74 13.61 19.72 4.33
N TYR A 75 14.72 19.09 3.94
CA TYR A 75 16.03 19.31 4.58
C TYR A 75 16.97 20.29 3.85
N LEU A 76 16.59 20.82 2.67
CA LEU A 76 17.49 21.68 1.88
C LEU A 76 17.33 23.19 2.06
N HIS A 77 17.72 23.67 3.23
CA HIS A 77 18.33 24.99 3.37
C HIS A 77 19.53 24.93 4.33
N PRO A 78 20.80 25.14 3.88
CA PRO A 78 21.43 24.90 2.58
C PRO A 78 22.10 23.50 2.48
N ILE A 79 22.41 23.00 1.27
CA ILE A 79 23.05 21.69 1.04
C ILE A 79 24.49 21.68 1.55
N ASP A 80 24.72 21.16 2.76
CA ASP A 80 26.04 20.70 3.19
C ASP A 80 26.12 19.16 3.20
N LYS A 81 27.31 18.61 3.46
CA LYS A 81 27.52 17.16 3.57
C LYS A 81 26.66 16.52 4.69
N TYR A 82 26.30 17.30 5.71
CA TYR A 82 25.52 16.86 6.87
C TYR A 82 24.07 16.58 6.47
N ASN A 83 23.46 17.44 5.65
CA ASN A 83 22.10 17.24 5.13
C ASN A 83 21.96 15.99 4.25
N ARG A 84 23.02 15.53 3.59
CA ARG A 84 22.99 14.28 2.79
C ARG A 84 22.99 13.02 3.66
N ILE A 85 23.74 13.03 4.77
CA ILE A 85 23.75 11.94 5.76
C ILE A 85 22.36 11.83 6.40
N ILE A 86 21.76 12.97 6.76
CA ILE A 86 20.39 13.02 7.31
C ILE A 86 19.39 12.36 6.35
N ILE A 87 19.38 12.72 5.07
CA ILE A 87 18.44 12.13 4.10
C ILE A 87 18.64 10.61 3.99
N SER A 88 19.88 10.13 3.97
CA SER A 88 20.15 8.68 3.93
C SER A 88 19.62 7.97 5.17
N ASP A 89 19.86 8.53 6.35
CA ASP A 89 19.39 7.98 7.63
C ASP A 89 17.86 8.00 7.72
N GLU A 90 17.20 9.05 7.23
CA GLU A 90 15.74 9.13 7.19
C GLU A 90 15.13 8.08 6.25
N ILE A 91 15.74 7.79 5.10
CA ILE A 91 15.28 6.70 4.23
C ILE A 91 15.44 5.34 4.90
N ILE A 92 16.54 5.12 5.65
CA ILE A 92 16.75 3.88 6.40
C ILE A 92 15.73 3.75 7.53
N LYS A 93 15.50 4.81 8.30
CA LYS A 93 14.47 4.86 9.35
C LYS A 93 13.08 4.59 8.77
N TRP A 94 12.74 5.25 7.67
CA TRP A 94 11.48 5.02 6.96
C TRP A 94 11.34 3.55 6.56
N LYS A 95 12.39 2.96 5.96
CA LYS A 95 12.40 1.55 5.56
C LYS A 95 12.15 0.61 6.74
N ASP A 96 12.83 0.84 7.87
CA ASP A 96 12.67 -0.01 9.06
C ASP A 96 11.29 0.16 9.72
N GLN A 97 10.76 1.39 9.74
CA GLN A 97 9.39 1.66 10.19
C GLN A 97 8.35 1.02 9.28
N GLU A 98 8.50 1.14 7.96
CA GLU A 98 7.53 0.62 6.98
C GLU A 98 7.53 -0.91 6.97
N LYS A 99 8.69 -1.54 7.20
CA LYS A 99 8.81 -2.99 7.41
C LYS A 99 7.90 -3.52 8.53
N ILE A 100 7.70 -2.74 9.58
CA ILE A 100 6.80 -3.07 10.71
C ILE A 100 5.37 -2.62 10.38
N THR A 101 5.22 -1.40 9.89
CA THR A 101 3.93 -0.72 9.73
C THR A 101 3.05 -1.41 8.69
N PHE A 102 3.61 -1.78 7.53
CA PHE A 102 2.79 -2.33 6.45
C PHE A 102 2.18 -3.71 6.79
N PRO A 103 2.95 -4.73 7.23
CA PRO A 103 2.37 -6.00 7.65
C PRO A 103 1.38 -5.84 8.80
N SER A 104 1.69 -4.99 9.79
CA SER A 104 0.79 -4.68 10.89
C SER A 104 -0.54 -4.09 10.43
N SER A 105 -0.51 -3.19 9.44
CA SER A 105 -1.72 -2.64 8.83
C SER A 105 -2.57 -3.70 8.12
N VAL A 106 -1.94 -4.70 7.51
CA VAL A 106 -2.63 -5.82 6.85
C VAL A 106 -3.31 -6.71 7.91
N ILE A 107 -2.63 -7.01 9.01
CA ILE A 107 -3.20 -7.76 10.14
C ILE A 107 -4.40 -6.99 10.70
N ASN A 108 -4.22 -5.71 11.02
CA ASN A 108 -5.28 -4.84 11.55
C ASN A 108 -6.50 -4.79 10.66
N LYS A 109 -6.33 -4.47 9.37
CA LYS A 109 -7.43 -4.45 8.39
C LYS A 109 -8.18 -5.78 8.35
N LYS A 110 -7.48 -6.89 8.55
CA LYS A 110 -8.10 -8.22 8.46
C LYS A 110 -8.86 -8.61 9.72
N ILE A 111 -8.36 -8.21 10.90
CA ILE A 111 -9.10 -8.29 12.16
C ILE A 111 -10.36 -7.42 12.07
N ASP A 112 -10.22 -6.17 11.62
CA ASP A 112 -11.34 -5.24 11.46
C ASP A 112 -12.38 -5.81 10.49
N GLN A 113 -11.92 -6.37 9.36
CA GLN A 113 -12.79 -7.07 8.42
C GLN A 113 -13.56 -8.21 9.09
N PHE A 114 -12.91 -9.07 9.88
CA PHE A 114 -13.58 -10.15 10.62
C PHE A 114 -14.63 -9.60 11.59
N CYS A 115 -14.26 -8.60 12.40
CA CYS A 115 -15.15 -7.98 13.39
C CYS A 115 -16.38 -7.35 12.74
N ILE A 116 -16.17 -6.64 11.63
CA ILE A 116 -17.23 -6.06 10.81
C ILE A 116 -18.13 -7.18 10.27
N GLU A 117 -17.54 -8.24 9.71
CA GLU A 117 -18.27 -9.35 9.10
C GLU A 117 -19.17 -10.13 10.05
N ASN A 118 -18.72 -10.29 11.29
CA ASN A 118 -19.37 -11.09 12.32
C ASN A 118 -20.06 -10.24 13.39
N GLN A 119 -20.06 -8.91 13.24
CA GLN A 119 -20.67 -7.96 14.18
C GLN A 119 -20.18 -8.17 15.62
N CYS A 120 -18.88 -8.43 15.78
CA CYS A 120 -18.27 -8.68 17.08
C CYS A 120 -17.18 -7.64 17.40
N GLY A 121 -16.84 -7.51 18.67
CA GLY A 121 -15.69 -6.73 19.13
C GLY A 121 -14.49 -7.62 19.44
N ILE A 122 -13.29 -7.05 19.34
CA ILE A 122 -12.04 -7.68 19.79
C ILE A 122 -11.42 -6.82 20.89
N THR A 123 -10.96 -7.46 21.95
CA THR A 123 -10.25 -6.79 23.05
C THR A 123 -8.77 -6.57 22.69
N THR A 124 -8.13 -5.61 23.37
CA THR A 124 -6.68 -5.37 23.21
C THR A 124 -5.84 -6.62 23.53
N LYS A 125 -6.28 -7.47 24.46
CA LYS A 125 -5.57 -8.71 24.83
C LYS A 125 -5.61 -9.72 23.67
N GLU A 126 -6.79 -9.97 23.12
CA GLU A 126 -6.97 -10.88 21.97
C GLU A 126 -6.22 -10.37 20.74
N LYS A 127 -6.28 -9.06 20.50
CA LYS A 127 -5.52 -8.43 19.41
C LYS A 127 -4.01 -8.64 19.57
N LYS A 128 -3.47 -8.48 20.79
CA LYS A 128 -2.05 -8.78 21.07
C LYS A 128 -1.71 -10.25 20.83
N GLU A 129 -2.58 -11.17 21.23
CA GLU A 129 -2.39 -12.61 20.99
C GLU A 129 -2.30 -12.92 19.49
N ILE A 130 -3.22 -12.37 18.67
CA ILE A 130 -3.18 -12.51 17.21
C ILE A 130 -1.87 -11.98 16.64
N PHE A 131 -1.47 -10.77 17.04
CA PHE A 131 -0.23 -10.17 16.56
C PHE A 131 1.00 -11.00 16.92
N ASN A 132 1.09 -11.53 18.14
CA ASN A 132 2.20 -12.37 18.57
C ASN A 132 2.29 -13.67 17.76
N VAL A 133 1.16 -14.38 17.57
CA VAL A 133 1.17 -15.63 16.81
C VAL A 133 1.51 -15.41 15.34
N ILE A 134 0.99 -14.34 14.74
CA ILE A 134 1.27 -14.01 13.32
C ILE A 134 2.71 -13.52 13.15
N SER A 135 3.22 -12.70 14.05
CA SER A 135 4.61 -12.19 14.01
C SER A 135 5.62 -13.34 14.10
N GLU A 136 5.40 -14.29 15.01
CA GLU A 136 6.21 -15.51 15.14
C GLU A 136 6.14 -16.39 13.89
N LYS A 137 4.93 -16.69 13.40
CA LYS A 137 4.72 -17.56 12.23
C LYS A 137 5.42 -17.02 10.98
N TYR A 138 5.37 -15.70 10.77
CA TYR A 138 5.93 -15.05 9.59
C TYR A 138 7.34 -14.49 9.80
N LYS A 139 7.89 -14.58 11.03
CA LYS A 139 9.19 -14.02 11.42
C LYS A 139 9.31 -12.53 11.08
N ILE A 140 8.28 -11.77 11.42
CA ILE A 140 8.19 -10.32 11.16
C ILE A 140 7.99 -9.56 12.47
N ASN A 141 8.50 -8.32 12.53
CA ASN A 141 8.17 -7.40 13.61
C ASN A 141 6.84 -6.71 13.31
N THR A 142 6.02 -6.51 14.34
CA THR A 142 4.68 -5.92 14.19
C THR A 142 4.35 -4.97 15.34
N ASP A 143 3.52 -3.97 15.07
CA ASP A 143 2.95 -3.05 16.06
C ASP A 143 1.42 -3.05 15.95
N ILE A 144 0.75 -3.37 17.06
CA ILE A 144 -0.72 -3.43 17.16
C ILE A 144 -1.41 -2.12 16.81
N LYS A 145 -0.71 -0.98 16.90
CA LYS A 145 -1.23 0.37 16.63
C LYS A 145 -1.09 0.81 15.18
N SER A 146 -0.27 0.14 14.38
CA SER A 146 0.00 0.56 12.99
C SER A 146 -1.20 0.28 12.08
N ALA A 147 -1.85 1.34 11.60
CA ALA A 147 -3.03 1.23 10.73
C ALA A 147 -2.80 1.69 9.29
N GLN A 148 -1.92 2.68 9.08
CA GLN A 148 -1.71 3.33 7.79
C GLN A 148 -0.25 3.19 7.36
N SER A 149 -0.06 2.67 6.15
CA SER A 149 1.25 2.51 5.52
C SER A 149 1.52 3.69 4.60
N SER A 150 2.76 4.17 4.61
CA SER A 150 3.18 5.26 3.73
C SER A 150 3.19 4.84 2.26
N ILE A 151 3.55 3.58 1.95
CA ILE A 151 3.49 3.06 0.57
C ILE A 151 2.07 3.17 0.00
N VAL A 152 1.04 2.83 0.79
CA VAL A 152 -0.36 2.95 0.36
C VAL A 152 -0.74 4.42 0.13
N GLN A 153 -0.30 5.32 1.01
CA GLN A 153 -0.58 6.75 0.88
C GLN A 153 0.11 7.36 -0.34
N MET A 154 1.37 6.98 -0.62
CA MET A 154 2.10 7.44 -1.80
C MET A 154 1.42 6.99 -3.09
N LEU A 155 0.91 5.76 -3.14
CA LEU A 155 0.09 5.28 -4.27
C LEU A 155 -1.22 6.05 -4.44
N LEU A 156 -1.90 6.35 -3.33
CA LEU A 156 -3.15 7.11 -3.34
C LEU A 156 -2.95 8.55 -3.81
N ASN A 157 -1.79 9.15 -3.52
CA ASN A 157 -1.45 10.52 -3.88
C ASN A 157 -0.80 10.63 -5.26
N ASP A 158 -0.53 9.51 -5.93
CA ASP A 158 0.01 9.51 -7.30
C ASP A 158 -1.12 9.73 -8.31
N ASN A 159 -1.09 10.91 -8.94
CA ASN A 159 -2.11 11.33 -9.90
C ASN A 159 -2.17 10.45 -11.14
N GLU A 160 -1.04 9.96 -11.65
CA GLU A 160 -0.99 9.18 -12.89
C GLU A 160 -1.45 7.74 -12.64
N ILE A 161 -1.06 7.14 -11.51
CA ILE A 161 -1.60 5.85 -11.06
C ILE A 161 -3.11 5.98 -10.83
N THR A 162 -3.56 7.04 -10.17
CA THR A 162 -4.99 7.27 -9.91
C THR A 162 -5.78 7.40 -11.21
N LYS A 163 -5.32 8.21 -12.17
CA LYS A 163 -5.94 8.33 -13.50
C LYS A 163 -6.01 7.00 -14.24
N LYS A 164 -4.93 6.20 -14.19
CA LYS A 164 -4.92 4.85 -14.79
C LYS A 164 -5.96 3.96 -14.14
N ILE A 165 -6.02 3.91 -12.81
CA ILE A 165 -7.05 3.12 -12.09
C ILE A 165 -8.46 3.63 -12.41
N ASP A 166 -8.66 4.93 -12.56
CA ASP A 166 -9.95 5.50 -12.93
C ASP A 166 -10.38 5.11 -14.35
N SER A 167 -9.42 4.99 -15.28
CA SER A 167 -9.66 4.52 -16.64
C SER A 167 -10.04 3.04 -16.74
N LEU A 168 -9.88 2.26 -15.67
CA LEU A 168 -10.46 0.92 -15.60
C LEU A 168 -11.98 0.94 -15.53
N GLU A 169 -12.62 2.11 -15.47
CA GLU A 169 -14.09 2.25 -15.54
C GLU A 169 -14.80 1.24 -14.64
N ILE A 170 -14.22 1.04 -13.44
CA ILE A 170 -14.52 -0.06 -12.54
C ILE A 170 -16.04 -0.14 -12.31
N CYS A 171 -16.76 0.99 -12.41
CA CYS A 171 -18.20 1.10 -12.20
C CYS A 171 -19.03 1.71 -13.35
N LYS A 172 -18.66 1.54 -14.63
CA LYS A 172 -19.68 1.75 -15.70
C LYS A 172 -20.75 0.65 -15.62
N GLU A 173 -22.00 1.01 -15.89
CA GLU A 173 -23.25 0.39 -15.40
C GLU A 173 -23.31 -1.16 -15.47
N ASP A 174 -22.71 -1.79 -16.48
CA ASP A 174 -22.67 -3.24 -16.65
C ASP A 174 -21.77 -3.98 -15.62
N ASN A 175 -20.78 -3.30 -15.04
CA ASN A 175 -19.76 -3.87 -14.15
C ASN A 175 -20.15 -3.83 -12.67
N VAL A 176 -21.18 -3.05 -12.29
CA VAL A 176 -21.56 -2.88 -10.88
C VAL A 176 -22.13 -4.17 -10.29
N GLN A 177 -22.85 -4.98 -11.07
CA GLN A 177 -23.38 -6.26 -10.60
C GLN A 177 -22.29 -7.33 -10.43
N ASP A 178 -21.29 -7.32 -11.31
CA ASP A 178 -20.10 -8.18 -11.17
C ASP A 178 -19.20 -7.74 -10.03
N LEU A 179 -19.04 -6.43 -9.79
CA LEU A 179 -18.35 -5.90 -8.62
C LEU A 179 -19.08 -6.24 -7.32
N LYS A 180 -20.41 -6.09 -7.31
CA LYS A 180 -21.25 -6.54 -6.21
C LYS A 180 -20.95 -8.01 -5.91
N ASN A 181 -20.97 -8.89 -6.91
CA ASN A 181 -20.73 -10.32 -6.67
C ASN A 181 -19.26 -10.67 -6.32
N LYS A 182 -18.28 -9.94 -6.87
CA LYS A 182 -16.84 -10.23 -6.71
C LYS A 182 -16.26 -9.63 -5.43
N TYR A 183 -16.73 -8.45 -5.00
CA TYR A 183 -16.26 -7.72 -3.83
C TYR A 183 -17.20 -7.81 -2.61
N LEU A 184 -18.52 -8.06 -2.77
CA LEU A 184 -19.44 -8.38 -1.65
C LEU A 184 -19.36 -9.86 -1.21
N LYS A 185 -18.24 -10.55 -1.46
CA LYS A 185 -18.06 -11.93 -0.98
C LYS A 185 -18.19 -12.04 0.54
N SER A 186 -18.00 -10.95 1.27
CA SER A 186 -18.26 -10.92 2.70
C SER A 186 -19.75 -10.79 3.02
N LYS A 187 -20.22 -11.69 3.89
CA LYS A 187 -21.62 -11.80 4.35
C LYS A 187 -22.15 -10.44 4.85
N TYR A 188 -21.32 -9.65 5.50
CA TYR A 188 -21.70 -8.33 6.01
C TYR A 188 -21.82 -7.24 4.94
N LEU A 189 -20.87 -7.09 4.01
CA LEU A 189 -20.98 -6.05 2.98
C LEU A 189 -22.25 -6.27 2.14
N ARG A 190 -22.57 -7.54 1.87
CA ARG A 190 -23.83 -7.95 1.25
C ARG A 190 -25.04 -7.53 2.10
N ASN A 191 -25.04 -7.80 3.41
CA ASN A 191 -26.16 -7.48 4.30
C ASN A 191 -26.33 -5.98 4.56
N LYS A 192 -25.24 -5.21 4.69
CA LYS A 192 -25.25 -3.74 4.84
C LYS A 192 -25.81 -3.08 3.58
N TYR A 193 -25.37 -3.55 2.40
CA TYR A 193 -25.92 -3.09 1.11
C TYR A 193 -27.42 -3.40 0.98
N LEU A 194 -27.85 -4.61 1.36
CA LEU A 194 -29.26 -5.01 1.27
C LEU A 194 -30.18 -4.26 2.24
N LYS A 195 -29.67 -3.78 3.39
CA LYS A 195 -30.44 -2.95 4.34
C LYS A 195 -30.70 -1.54 3.82
N ASN A 196 -29.80 -0.97 3.03
CA ASN A 196 -29.90 0.41 2.51
C ASN A 196 -30.64 0.50 1.16
N LYS A 197 -31.50 -0.46 0.83
CA LYS A 197 -32.14 -0.55 -0.49
C LYS A 197 -33.26 0.47 -0.72
N ASN A 198 -33.71 1.16 0.33
CA ASN A 198 -34.91 2.00 0.28
C ASN A 198 -34.68 3.50 0.03
N GLU A 199 -33.44 3.97 -0.04
CA GLU A 199 -33.02 5.27 -0.60
C GLU A 199 -31.46 5.22 -0.64
N GLU A 200 -30.78 5.95 -1.54
CA GLU A 200 -29.29 5.97 -1.74
C GLU A 200 -28.66 5.00 -2.76
N ASN A 201 -29.11 4.98 -4.02
CA ASN A 201 -28.40 4.23 -5.07
C ASN A 201 -27.00 4.79 -5.42
N GLN A 202 -26.72 6.08 -5.18
CA GLN A 202 -25.46 6.73 -5.56
C GLN A 202 -24.39 6.69 -4.44
N MET A 203 -24.79 6.93 -3.18
CA MET A 203 -23.87 6.86 -2.03
C MET A 203 -23.32 5.44 -1.82
N ASN A 204 -24.17 4.42 -1.99
CA ASN A 204 -23.75 3.02 -1.96
C ASN A 204 -22.80 2.65 -3.12
N ARG A 205 -22.93 3.28 -4.30
CA ARG A 205 -22.00 3.09 -5.43
C ARG A 205 -20.62 3.69 -5.13
N ASN A 206 -20.58 4.92 -4.62
CA ASN A 206 -19.33 5.60 -4.29
C ASN A 206 -18.52 4.83 -3.23
N TYR A 207 -19.20 4.27 -2.22
CA TYR A 207 -18.56 3.41 -1.22
C TYR A 207 -17.93 2.16 -1.85
N LEU A 208 -18.66 1.45 -2.71
CA LEU A 208 -18.14 0.25 -3.39
C LEU A 208 -16.96 0.57 -4.31
N ILE A 209 -16.99 1.72 -4.98
CA ILE A 209 -15.87 2.21 -5.80
C ILE A 209 -14.64 2.43 -4.91
N ALA A 210 -14.80 3.12 -3.78
CA ALA A 210 -13.72 3.41 -2.86
C ALA A 210 -13.09 2.12 -2.29
N GLU A 211 -13.90 1.15 -1.89
CA GLU A 211 -13.44 -0.17 -1.44
C GLU A 211 -12.67 -0.94 -2.54
N ALA A 212 -13.20 -0.95 -3.76
CA ALA A 212 -12.55 -1.62 -4.89
C ALA A 212 -11.20 -0.97 -5.25
N LYS A 213 -11.13 0.36 -5.29
CA LYS A 213 -9.88 1.11 -5.47
C LYS A 213 -8.92 0.84 -4.32
N GLY A 214 -9.40 0.89 -3.07
CA GLY A 214 -8.61 0.56 -1.89
C GLY A 214 -7.99 -0.83 -1.98
N ALA A 215 -8.73 -1.84 -2.43
CA ALA A 215 -8.21 -3.19 -2.64
C ALA A 215 -7.11 -3.24 -3.72
N ILE A 216 -7.24 -2.46 -4.81
CA ILE A 216 -6.22 -2.32 -5.85
C ILE A 216 -4.93 -1.72 -5.27
N TYR A 217 -5.03 -0.59 -4.58
CA TYR A 217 -3.87 0.06 -3.96
C TYR A 217 -3.17 -0.86 -2.95
N ASN A 218 -3.94 -1.57 -2.11
CA ASN A 218 -3.36 -2.54 -1.19
C ASN A 218 -2.69 -3.72 -1.92
N LYS A 219 -3.21 -4.16 -3.07
CA LYS A 219 -2.58 -5.20 -3.89
C LYS A 219 -1.25 -4.72 -4.47
N MET A 220 -1.20 -3.49 -4.98
CA MET A 220 0.03 -2.87 -5.48
C MET A 220 1.05 -2.69 -4.37
N ALA A 221 0.64 -2.15 -3.22
CA ALA A 221 1.50 -1.94 -2.07
C ALA A 221 2.14 -3.23 -1.56
N LYS A 222 1.43 -4.37 -1.59
CA LYS A 222 2.00 -5.69 -1.23
C LYS A 222 3.14 -6.11 -2.15
N ALA A 223 2.99 -5.88 -3.46
CA ALA A 223 4.02 -6.20 -4.43
C ALA A 223 5.24 -5.26 -4.30
N ILE A 224 4.98 -3.96 -4.12
CA ILE A 224 6.01 -2.94 -3.91
C ILE A 224 6.78 -3.21 -2.62
N TYR A 225 6.10 -3.50 -1.51
CA TYR A 225 6.73 -3.86 -0.24
C TYR A 225 7.73 -5.02 -0.39
N ASN A 226 7.32 -6.10 -1.06
CA ASN A 226 8.22 -7.22 -1.31
C ASN A 226 9.38 -6.83 -2.24
N THR A 227 9.15 -5.96 -3.22
CA THR A 227 10.19 -5.45 -4.13
C THR A 227 11.22 -4.58 -3.41
N LEU A 228 10.79 -3.74 -2.46
CA LEU A 228 11.67 -2.80 -1.76
C LEU A 228 12.47 -3.47 -0.63
N PHE A 229 11.85 -4.42 0.08
CA PHE A 229 12.35 -4.87 1.38
C PHE A 229 12.85 -6.31 1.43
N TYR A 230 12.57 -7.12 0.41
CA TYR A 230 12.94 -8.53 0.37
C TYR A 230 13.86 -8.80 -0.84
N ASN A 231 14.98 -9.46 -0.56
CA ASN A 231 15.96 -9.95 -1.52
C ASN A 231 16.31 -11.40 -1.15
N ASP A 232 17.21 -12.05 -1.89
CA ASP A 232 17.52 -13.48 -1.77
C ASP A 232 17.83 -14.01 -0.35
N LYS A 233 18.14 -13.12 0.62
CA LYS A 233 18.41 -13.48 2.03
C LYS A 233 17.18 -13.43 2.94
N HIS A 234 16.10 -12.75 2.54
CA HIS A 234 14.84 -12.66 3.29
C HIS A 234 13.70 -13.05 2.35
N HIS A 235 12.97 -14.11 2.68
CA HIS A 235 11.88 -14.58 1.81
C HIS A 235 10.71 -13.59 1.80
N PRO A 236 10.16 -13.25 0.61
CA PRO A 236 9.05 -12.32 0.49
C PRO A 236 7.84 -12.76 1.33
N ILE A 237 7.13 -11.80 1.93
CA ILE A 237 5.93 -12.12 2.70
C ILE A 237 4.83 -12.52 1.74
N ASN A 238 4.27 -13.71 1.95
CA ASN A 238 3.00 -14.09 1.33
C ASN A 238 1.84 -13.41 2.06
N PHE A 239 1.53 -12.17 1.67
CA PHE A 239 0.43 -11.39 2.27
C PHE A 239 -0.96 -12.00 2.10
N THR A 240 -1.14 -12.93 1.16
CA THR A 240 -2.40 -13.67 1.02
C THR A 240 -2.55 -14.66 2.16
N ASN A 241 -1.51 -15.43 2.45
CA ASN A 241 -1.51 -16.38 3.57
C ASN A 241 -1.56 -15.62 4.91
N LEU A 242 -0.80 -14.53 5.06
CA LEU A 242 -0.82 -13.72 6.29
C LEU A 242 -2.22 -13.18 6.60
N ALA A 243 -2.93 -12.68 5.57
CA ALA A 243 -4.30 -12.22 5.74
C ALA A 243 -5.26 -13.38 6.03
N LYS A 244 -5.10 -14.54 5.37
CA LYS A 244 -5.94 -15.71 5.66
C LYS A 244 -5.75 -16.18 7.10
N ASP A 245 -4.52 -16.43 7.50
CA ASP A 245 -4.18 -16.91 8.84
C ASP A 245 -4.62 -15.95 9.94
N THR A 246 -4.48 -14.64 9.71
CA THR A 246 -4.99 -13.61 10.64
C THR A 246 -6.50 -13.78 10.84
N TYR A 247 -7.25 -13.96 9.76
CA TYR A 247 -8.71 -14.12 9.84
C TYR A 247 -9.10 -15.39 10.57
N ASP A 248 -8.51 -16.53 10.19
CA ASP A 248 -8.78 -17.85 10.77
C ASP A 248 -8.44 -17.87 12.28
N LEU A 249 -7.34 -17.21 12.66
CA LEU A 249 -6.95 -17.07 14.07
C LEU A 249 -7.91 -16.16 14.84
N THR A 250 -8.33 -15.04 14.24
CA THR A 250 -9.34 -14.15 14.84
C THR A 250 -10.64 -14.92 15.08
N GLU A 251 -11.08 -15.70 14.10
CA GLU A 251 -12.27 -16.55 14.20
C GLU A 251 -12.13 -17.56 15.33
N LYS A 252 -11.00 -18.26 15.43
CA LYS A 252 -10.74 -19.24 16.48
C LYS A 252 -10.80 -18.62 17.87
N ILE A 253 -10.14 -17.48 18.08
CA ILE A 253 -10.11 -16.80 19.38
C ILE A 253 -11.52 -16.33 19.79
N ILE A 254 -12.28 -15.77 18.85
CA ILE A 254 -13.64 -15.28 19.13
C ILE A 254 -14.63 -16.42 19.31
N LYS A 255 -14.53 -17.53 18.55
CA LYS A 255 -15.40 -18.69 18.74
C LYS A 255 -15.22 -19.37 20.09
N ASN A 256 -14.00 -19.37 20.63
CA ASN A 256 -13.73 -19.92 21.97
C ASN A 256 -14.34 -19.10 23.12
N LYS A 257 -14.96 -17.94 22.86
CA LYS A 257 -15.73 -17.15 23.83
C LYS A 257 -17.19 -17.61 23.99
N ASN A 258 -17.77 -18.20 22.95
CA ASN A 258 -19.19 -18.51 22.84
C ASN A 258 -19.44 -20.00 22.99
#